data_AF-A0A1G3X2E0-F1
#
_entry.id   AF-A0A1G3X2E0-F1
#
_cell.length_a   1.000
_cell.length_b   1.000
_cell.length_c   1.000
_cell.angle_alpha   90.00
_cell.angle_beta   90.00
_cell.angle_gamma   90.00
#
_symmetry.space_group_name_H-M   'P 1'
#
loop_
_entity.id
_entity.type
_entity.pdbx_description
1 polymer ?
#
loop_
_entity_poly.entity_id
_entity_poly.type
_entity_poly.pdbx_seq_one_letter_code
_entity_poly.pdbx_strand_id
1 'polypeptide(L)'
;MFKILKNRKGVTLVELLAVVVILGIIAAIAVPTIGGLIERQEERAAEATYDTIVEAAKLYAEDATPFTLATLESEDFVDLKDNVFGLNSGTTVATNLIWVVVSGGNVTFYEDSDVDDSNPLAIVLNGGAVADDIFVNGFDVTA
;
A
#
# COMPACT_ATOMS: atom_id res chain seq x y z
N MET A 1 55.31 -41.39 -12.11
CA MET A 1 54.28 -40.44 -12.56
C MET A 1 52.91 -41.07 -12.30
N PHE A 2 52.19 -40.64 -11.25
CA PHE A 2 50.88 -41.23 -10.89
C PHE A 2 49.78 -40.54 -11.72
N LYS A 3 49.14 -41.31 -12.60
CA LYS A 3 48.05 -40.83 -13.45
C LYS A 3 46.73 -41.05 -12.71
N ILE A 4 46.18 -39.98 -12.14
CA ILE A 4 44.89 -40.02 -11.43
C ILE A 4 43.77 -40.17 -12.49
N LEU A 5 43.19 -41.36 -12.56
CA LEU A 5 41.99 -41.64 -13.35
C LEU A 5 40.78 -41.03 -12.61
N LYS A 6 40.23 -39.92 -13.13
CA LYS A 6 38.99 -39.32 -12.63
C LYS A 6 37.81 -40.25 -12.93
N ASN A 7 37.27 -40.90 -11.90
CA ASN A 7 35.99 -41.60 -11.96
C ASN A 7 34.86 -40.59 -12.18
N ARG A 8 34.32 -40.55 -13.39
CA ARG A 8 33.03 -39.88 -13.64
C ARG A 8 31.92 -40.83 -13.25
N LYS A 9 31.57 -40.86 -11.95
CA LYS A 9 30.33 -41.48 -11.50
C LYS A 9 29.17 -40.64 -12.06
N GLY A 10 28.46 -41.18 -13.05
CA GLY A 10 27.26 -40.56 -13.60
C GLY A 10 26.12 -40.67 -12.59
N VAL A 11 25.41 -39.56 -12.37
CA VAL A 11 24.14 -39.55 -11.64
C VAL A 11 23.15 -40.40 -12.41
N THR A 12 22.40 -41.26 -11.72
CA THR A 12 21.42 -42.12 -12.38
C THR A 12 20.15 -41.34 -12.71
N LEU A 13 19.45 -41.70 -13.78
CA LEU A 13 18.16 -41.07 -14.14
C LEU A 13 17.12 -41.19 -13.01
N VAL A 14 17.19 -42.26 -12.22
CA VAL A 14 16.28 -42.52 -11.09
C VAL A 14 16.51 -41.52 -9.96
N GLU A 15 17.76 -41.14 -9.67
CA GLU A 15 18.07 -40.11 -8.67
C GLU A 15 17.51 -38.74 -9.08
N LEU A 16 17.65 -38.37 -10.34
CA LEU A 16 17.08 -37.12 -10.83
C LEU A 16 15.55 -37.16 -10.85
N LEU A 17 14.95 -38.31 -11.15
CA LEU A 17 13.51 -38.48 -11.16
C LEU A 17 12.90 -38.29 -9.75
N ALA A 18 13.49 -38.91 -8.72
CA ALA A 18 13.01 -38.79 -7.35
C ALA A 18 13.02 -37.32 -6.86
N VAL A 19 14.06 -36.55 -7.21
CA VAL A 19 14.17 -35.13 -6.84
C VAL A 19 13.08 -34.29 -7.49
N VAL A 20 12.83 -34.47 -8.78
CA VAL A 20 11.80 -33.70 -9.51
C VAL A 20 10.40 -34.02 -8.98
N VAL A 21 10.13 -35.28 -8.60
CA VAL A 21 8.85 -35.66 -7.98
C VAL A 21 8.64 -34.92 -6.65
N ILE A 22 9.66 -34.89 -5.78
CA ILE A 22 9.56 -34.20 -4.49
C ILE A 22 9.39 -32.68 -4.71
N LEU A 23 10.19 -32.08 -5.60
CA LEU A 23 10.06 -30.66 -5.94
C LEU A 23 8.69 -30.33 -6.53
N GLY A 24 8.11 -31.23 -7.33
CA GLY A 24 6.76 -31.07 -7.89
C GLY A 24 5.67 -31.03 -6.82
N ILE A 25 5.75 -31.91 -5.82
CA ILE A 25 4.80 -31.93 -4.69
C ILE A 25 4.92 -30.65 -3.85
N ILE A 26 6.16 -30.24 -3.54
CA ILE A 26 6.40 -28.99 -2.77
C ILE A 26 5.87 -27.79 -3.55
N ALA A 27 6.18 -27.68 -4.84
CA ALA A 27 5.73 -26.58 -5.69
C ALA A 27 4.20 -26.50 -5.77
N ALA A 28 3.51 -27.64 -5.85
CA ALA A 28 2.05 -27.68 -5.92
C ALA A 28 1.36 -27.06 -4.69
N ILE A 29 1.96 -27.16 -3.49
CA ILE A 29 1.41 -26.58 -2.25
C ILE A 29 1.95 -25.16 -2.02
N ALA A 30 3.23 -24.93 -2.33
CA ALA A 30 3.92 -23.68 -2.04
C ALA A 30 3.41 -22.51 -2.89
N VAL A 31 3.13 -22.72 -4.18
CA VAL A 31 2.70 -21.65 -5.09
C VAL A 31 1.39 -20.96 -4.65
N PRO A 32 0.27 -21.69 -4.41
CA PRO A 32 -0.96 -21.03 -4.01
C PRO A 32 -0.88 -20.40 -2.61
N THR A 33 -0.09 -20.98 -1.70
CA THR A 33 0.03 -20.47 -0.33
C THR A 33 0.87 -19.20 -0.23
N ILE A 34 1.95 -19.10 -1.01
CA ILE A 34 2.81 -17.91 -1.06
C ILE A 34 2.09 -16.75 -1.75
N GLY A 35 1.35 -17.01 -2.84
CA GLY A 35 0.62 -15.96 -3.56
C GLY A 35 -0.35 -15.19 -2.67
N GLY A 36 -1.26 -15.91 -2.01
CA GLY A 36 -2.21 -15.26 -1.09
C GLY A 36 -1.56 -14.69 0.19
N LEU A 37 -0.38 -15.18 0.58
CA LEU A 37 0.37 -14.58 1.69
C LEU A 37 0.93 -13.21 1.29
N ILE A 38 1.45 -13.06 0.08
CA ILE A 38 2.00 -11.79 -0.40
C ILE A 38 0.91 -10.72 -0.45
N GLU A 39 -0.25 -11.02 -1.06
CA GLU A 39 -1.38 -10.09 -1.16
C GLU A 39 -1.82 -9.55 0.21
N ARG A 40 -1.98 -10.44 1.21
CA ARG A 40 -2.31 -10.02 2.59
C ARG A 40 -1.23 -9.18 3.26
N GLN A 41 0.03 -9.37 2.89
CA GLN A 41 1.13 -8.58 3.45
C GLN A 41 1.20 -7.21 2.79
N GLU A 42 0.84 -7.10 1.51
CA GLU A 42 0.69 -5.83 0.79
C GLU A 42 -0.50 -5.03 1.34
N GLU A 43 -1.65 -5.67 1.55
CA GLU A 43 -2.84 -5.08 2.19
C GLU A 43 -2.50 -4.51 3.59
N ARG A 44 -1.83 -5.29 4.43
CA ARG A 44 -1.38 -4.82 5.75
C ARG A 44 -0.36 -3.69 5.69
N ALA A 45 0.49 -3.68 4.67
CA ALA A 45 1.45 -2.60 4.48
C ALA A 45 0.74 -1.29 4.05
N ALA A 46 -0.31 -1.42 3.24
CA ALA A 46 -1.21 -0.33 2.88
C ALA A 46 -1.93 0.23 4.12
N GLU A 47 -2.54 -0.64 4.96
CA GLU A 47 -3.16 -0.24 6.23
C GLU A 47 -2.17 0.48 7.16
N ALA A 48 -0.96 -0.07 7.34
CA ALA A 48 0.05 0.56 8.20
C ALA A 48 0.52 1.93 7.67
N THR A 49 0.57 2.10 6.35
CA THR A 49 0.87 3.39 5.72
C THR A 49 -0.25 4.39 6.02
N TYR A 50 -1.50 3.95 5.89
CA TYR A 50 -2.67 4.77 6.25
C TYR A 50 -2.65 5.22 7.71
N ASP A 51 -2.41 4.30 8.65
CA ASP A 51 -2.31 4.64 10.08
C ASP A 51 -1.24 5.70 10.33
N THR A 52 -0.08 5.57 9.67
CA THR A 52 1.02 6.54 9.78
C THR A 52 0.59 7.92 9.27
N ILE A 53 -0.15 7.98 8.16
CA ILE A 53 -0.68 9.23 7.60
C ILE A 53 -1.71 9.85 8.54
N VAL A 54 -2.62 9.04 9.10
CA VAL A 54 -3.64 9.51 10.05
C VAL A 54 -2.99 10.09 11.30
N GLU A 55 -1.95 9.46 11.83
CA GLU A 55 -1.18 9.98 12.96
C GLU A 55 -0.45 11.28 12.60
N ALA A 56 0.22 11.32 11.44
CA ALA A 56 0.89 12.52 10.95
C ALA A 56 -0.08 13.68 10.74
N ALA A 57 -1.24 13.42 10.14
CA ALA A 57 -2.31 14.40 9.95
C ALA A 57 -2.78 14.97 11.29
N LYS A 58 -2.99 14.14 12.31
CA LYS A 58 -3.37 14.59 13.66
C LYS A 58 -2.30 15.42 14.34
N LEU A 59 -1.01 15.16 14.06
CA LEU A 59 0.10 15.93 14.60
C LEU A 59 0.26 17.29 13.91
N TYR A 60 0.03 17.34 12.61
CA TYR A 60 0.14 18.56 11.82
C TYR A 60 -1.08 19.48 11.96
N ALA A 61 -2.27 18.91 12.05
CA ALA A 61 -3.51 19.67 11.90
C ALA A 61 -3.72 20.72 12.99
N GLU A 62 -4.12 21.92 12.55
CA GLU A 62 -4.88 22.86 13.37
C GLU A 62 -6.38 22.58 13.16
N ASP A 63 -7.18 22.59 14.23
CA ASP A 63 -8.57 22.10 14.22
C ASP A 63 -9.39 22.68 13.05
N ALA A 64 -9.93 21.79 12.21
CA ALA A 64 -10.68 22.08 10.99
C ALA A 64 -9.93 22.88 9.91
N THR A 65 -8.60 22.94 9.94
CA THR A 65 -7.82 23.50 8.82
C THR A 65 -7.52 22.40 7.79
N PRO A 66 -7.95 22.59 6.53
CA PRO A 66 -7.67 21.64 5.46
C PRO A 66 -6.26 21.84 4.92
N PHE A 67 -5.63 20.74 4.56
CA PHE A 67 -4.31 20.70 3.92
C PHE A 67 -4.23 19.51 2.98
N THR A 68 -3.20 19.42 2.13
CA THR A 68 -3.08 18.30 1.20
C THR A 68 -2.15 17.22 1.73
N LEU A 69 -2.31 15.97 1.28
CA LEU A 69 -1.41 14.89 1.65
C LEU A 69 0.05 15.20 1.26
N ALA A 70 0.27 15.91 0.16
CA ALA A 70 1.59 16.40 -0.24
C ALA A 70 2.22 17.36 0.78
N THR A 71 1.43 18.17 1.49
CA THR A 71 1.98 19.08 2.52
C THR A 71 2.60 18.32 3.67
N LEU A 72 1.98 17.23 4.13
CA LEU A 72 2.51 16.39 5.20
C LEU A 72 3.90 15.82 4.88
N GLU A 73 4.12 15.43 3.63
CA GLU A 73 5.43 14.93 3.18
C GLU A 73 6.44 16.07 3.04
N SER A 74 6.03 17.19 2.44
CA SER A 74 6.93 18.33 2.23
C SER A 74 7.40 19.00 3.52
N GLU A 75 6.61 18.87 4.59
CA GLU A 75 6.91 19.41 5.92
C GLU A 75 7.50 18.34 6.87
N ASP A 76 7.94 17.19 6.35
CA ASP A 76 8.61 16.11 7.07
C ASP A 76 7.77 15.46 8.21
N PHE A 77 6.44 15.49 8.12
CA PHE A 77 5.56 14.80 9.08
C PHE A 77 5.39 13.31 8.74
N VAL A 78 5.53 12.93 7.46
CA VAL A 78 5.43 11.54 6.99
C VAL A 78 6.32 11.33 5.77
N ASP A 79 6.84 10.11 5.59
CA ASP A 79 7.53 9.68 4.38
C ASP A 79 6.60 8.74 3.60
N LEU A 80 6.04 9.23 2.49
CA LEU A 80 5.07 8.48 1.69
C LEU A 80 5.75 7.46 0.76
N LYS A 81 7.08 7.59 0.55
CA LYS A 81 7.88 6.72 -0.31
C LYS A 81 7.27 6.59 -1.71
N ASP A 82 7.38 5.39 -2.29
CA ASP A 82 6.81 5.06 -3.60
C ASP A 82 5.34 4.62 -3.53
N ASN A 83 4.66 4.85 -2.39
CA ASN A 83 3.25 4.47 -2.26
C ASN A 83 2.38 5.31 -3.19
N VAL A 84 1.38 4.67 -3.76
CA VAL A 84 0.40 5.30 -4.65
C VAL A 84 -0.92 5.41 -3.92
N PHE A 85 -1.56 6.57 -4.02
CA PHE A 85 -2.84 6.84 -3.37
C PHE A 85 -3.96 6.91 -4.38
N GLY A 86 -5.16 6.56 -3.96
CA GLY A 86 -6.37 6.72 -4.74
C GLY A 86 -7.56 7.04 -3.86
N LEU A 87 -8.60 7.60 -4.48
CA LEU A 87 -9.89 7.87 -3.84
C LEU A 87 -10.99 7.17 -4.66
N ASN A 88 -12.14 6.90 -4.04
CA ASN A 88 -13.39 6.49 -4.70
C ASN A 88 -13.21 5.49 -5.87
N SER A 89 -13.03 4.20 -5.55
CA SER A 89 -12.73 3.11 -6.50
C SER A 89 -11.25 2.93 -6.87
N GLY A 90 -10.33 3.49 -6.05
CA GLY A 90 -8.90 3.19 -6.13
C GLY A 90 -8.18 3.70 -7.38
N THR A 91 -8.76 4.66 -8.10
CA THR A 91 -8.03 5.33 -9.20
C THR A 91 -6.90 6.14 -8.60
N THR A 92 -5.70 6.03 -9.15
CA THR A 92 -4.54 6.79 -8.66
C THR A 92 -4.78 8.30 -8.74
N VAL A 93 -4.65 8.97 -7.60
CA VAL A 93 -4.74 10.43 -7.46
C VAL A 93 -3.41 10.96 -6.94
N ALA A 94 -2.97 12.10 -7.45
CA ALA A 94 -1.74 12.73 -6.99
C ALA A 94 -1.91 13.28 -5.56
N THR A 95 -0.86 13.21 -4.74
CA THR A 95 -0.92 13.60 -3.31
C THR A 95 -1.25 15.08 -3.08
N ASN A 96 -1.02 15.94 -4.07
CA ASN A 96 -1.40 17.35 -4.04
C ASN A 96 -2.87 17.62 -4.35
N LEU A 97 -3.62 16.59 -4.75
CA LEU A 97 -5.06 16.63 -5.04
C LEU A 97 -5.88 15.87 -4.00
N ILE A 98 -5.23 15.36 -2.95
CA ILE A 98 -5.89 14.68 -1.84
C ILE A 98 -5.89 15.66 -0.67
N TRP A 99 -7.05 16.14 -0.30
CA TRP A 99 -7.25 17.02 0.84
C TRP A 99 -7.54 16.21 2.10
N VAL A 100 -6.98 16.67 3.21
CA VAL A 100 -7.09 16.07 4.53
C VAL A 100 -7.63 17.12 5.48
N VAL A 101 -8.61 16.72 6.28
CA VAL A 101 -9.21 17.55 7.32
C VAL A 101 -9.16 16.76 8.62
N VAL A 102 -8.77 17.43 9.70
CA VAL A 102 -8.89 16.88 11.05
C VAL A 102 -9.87 17.71 11.85
N SER A 103 -10.93 17.07 12.34
CA SER A 103 -11.97 17.70 13.15
C SER A 103 -12.35 16.79 14.32
N GLY A 104 -12.20 17.29 15.54
CA GLY A 104 -12.51 16.51 16.75
C GLY A 104 -11.71 15.20 16.88
N GLY A 105 -10.52 15.14 16.30
CA GLY A 105 -9.64 13.96 16.30
C GLY A 105 -9.96 12.90 15.23
N ASN A 106 -10.97 13.11 14.40
CA ASN A 106 -11.23 12.32 13.21
C ASN A 106 -10.51 12.92 12.00
N VAL A 107 -9.90 12.07 11.18
CA VAL A 107 -9.25 12.45 9.92
C VAL A 107 -10.20 12.05 8.79
N THR A 108 -10.53 12.99 7.92
CA THR A 108 -11.34 12.75 6.72
C THR A 108 -10.57 13.19 5.49
N PHE A 109 -10.77 12.44 4.40
CA PHE A 109 -10.13 12.67 3.11
C PHE A 109 -11.17 13.13 2.09
N TYR A 110 -10.75 14.01 1.20
CA TYR A 110 -11.56 14.56 0.11
C TYR A 110 -10.71 14.67 -1.16
N GLU A 111 -11.33 14.52 -2.32
CA GLU A 111 -10.70 14.83 -3.59
C GLU A 111 -10.69 16.34 -3.85
N ASP A 112 -9.69 16.84 -4.57
CA ASP A 112 -9.62 18.23 -5.04
C ASP A 112 -10.86 18.66 -5.84
N SER A 113 -11.52 17.71 -6.51
CA SER A 113 -12.75 17.96 -7.25
C SER A 113 -13.92 18.42 -6.37
N ASP A 114 -13.88 18.12 -5.06
CA ASP A 114 -14.86 18.59 -4.08
C ASP A 114 -14.59 20.01 -3.57
N VAL A 115 -13.40 20.55 -3.86
CA VAL A 115 -12.93 21.86 -3.40
C VAL A 115 -12.82 22.82 -4.59
N ASP A 116 -13.87 23.61 -4.81
CA ASP A 116 -13.88 24.61 -5.89
C ASP A 116 -14.52 25.93 -5.46
N ASP A 117 -14.65 26.88 -6.39
CA ASP A 117 -15.29 28.18 -6.14
C ASP A 117 -16.77 28.05 -5.71
N SER A 118 -17.44 26.93 -6.07
CA SER A 118 -18.86 26.64 -5.75
C SER A 118 -19.02 25.84 -4.45
N ASN A 119 -18.00 25.06 -4.08
CA ASN A 119 -17.92 24.24 -2.88
C ASN A 119 -16.56 24.49 -2.20
N PRO A 120 -16.34 25.69 -1.62
CA PRO A 120 -15.08 26.01 -1.00
C PRO A 120 -14.83 25.13 0.21
N LEU A 121 -13.56 24.99 0.59
CA LEU A 121 -13.10 24.26 1.77
C LEU A 121 -13.97 24.45 3.03
N ALA A 122 -14.47 25.66 3.29
CA ALA A 122 -15.33 25.95 4.44
C ALA A 122 -16.67 25.17 4.44
N ILE A 123 -17.18 24.80 3.26
CA ILE A 123 -18.39 23.98 3.10
C ILE A 123 -18.05 22.50 3.30
N VAL A 124 -16.92 22.03 2.77
CA VAL A 124 -16.39 20.67 2.99
C VAL A 124 -16.31 20.34 4.48
N LEU A 125 -15.76 21.27 5.28
CA LEU A 125 -15.67 21.16 6.74
C LEU A 125 -17.03 21.07 7.45
N ASN A 126 -18.07 21.67 6.87
CA ASN A 126 -19.43 21.66 7.43
C ASN A 126 -20.29 20.50 6.85
N GLY A 127 -19.66 19.49 6.26
CA GLY A 127 -20.34 18.30 5.74
C GLY A 127 -21.03 18.51 4.40
N GLY A 128 -20.61 19.51 3.61
CA GLY A 128 -21.14 19.73 2.26
C GLY A 128 -20.48 18.87 1.17
N ALA A 129 -19.34 18.25 1.45
CA ALA A 129 -18.75 17.20 0.62
C ALA A 129 -18.83 15.85 1.34
N VAL A 130 -18.89 14.77 0.56
CA VAL A 130 -18.91 13.40 1.08
C VAL A 130 -17.46 13.01 1.41
N ALA A 131 -17.23 12.33 2.51
CA ALA A 131 -15.90 11.78 2.79
C ALA A 131 -15.63 10.64 1.81
N ASP A 132 -14.40 10.58 1.30
CA ASP A 132 -13.98 9.58 0.33
C ASP A 132 -13.24 8.43 1.01
N ASP A 133 -13.46 7.23 0.49
CA ASP A 133 -12.64 6.06 0.82
C ASP A 133 -11.26 6.22 0.21
N ILE A 134 -10.22 5.95 1.00
CA ILE A 134 -8.83 6.05 0.57
C ILE A 134 -8.28 4.67 0.21
N PHE A 135 -7.47 4.66 -0.84
CA PHE A 135 -6.77 3.49 -1.32
C PHE A 135 -5.28 3.74 -1.26
N VAL A 136 -4.52 2.75 -0.78
CA VAL A 136 -3.05 2.77 -0.79
C VAL A 136 -2.57 1.55 -1.57
N ASN A 137 -1.77 1.78 -2.60
CA ASN A 137 -1.29 0.75 -3.54
C ASN A 137 -2.41 -0.12 -4.14
N GLY A 138 -3.61 0.45 -4.28
CA GLY A 138 -4.79 -0.24 -4.84
C GLY A 138 -5.62 -1.03 -3.83
N PHE A 139 -5.24 -1.05 -2.55
CA PHE A 139 -6.03 -1.64 -1.46
C PHE A 139 -6.87 -0.56 -0.78
N ASP A 140 -8.14 -0.85 -0.53
CA ASP A 140 -9.01 0.00 0.30
C ASP A 140 -8.56 -0.12 1.75
N VAL A 141 -8.23 1.00 2.38
CA VAL A 141 -7.72 1.04 3.78
C VAL A 141 -8.71 1.70 4.74
N THR A 142 -9.88 2.09 4.24
CA THR A 142 -10.96 2.76 4.98
C THR A 142 -12.21 1.90 5.17
N ALA A 143 -12.25 0.71 4.57
CA ALA A 143 -13.34 -0.26 4.64
C ALA A 143 -13.57 -0.92 6.01
#